data_AF-A0AA38FPJ9-F1
#
_entry.id   AF-A0AA38FPJ9-F1
#
_cell.length_a   1.000
_cell.length_b   1.000
_cell.length_c   1.000
_cell.angle_alpha   90.00
_cell.angle_beta   90.00
_cell.angle_gamma   90.00
#
_symmetry.space_group_name_H-M   'P 1'
#
loop_
_entity.id
_entity.type
_entity.pdbx_description
1 polymer ?
#
loop_
_entity_poly.entity_id
_entity_poly.type
_entity_poly.pdbx_seq_one_letter_code
_entity_poly.pdbx_strand_id
1 'polypeptide(L)' 'IHFDGSFTFHGSGAGVVLITPSGDPIPQAFHLGFPCTNNIAEYEALITGMKLAIKWNVHHVKVV' A
#
# COMPACT_ATOMS: atom_id res chain seq x y z
N ILE A 1 -8.31 -4.13 -2.30
CA ILE A 1 -7.13 -3.30 -2.00
C ILE A 1 -6.32 -3.22 -3.28
N HIS A 2 -6.01 -2.01 -3.71
CA HIS A 2 -5.00 -1.75 -4.73
C HIS A 2 -3.75 -1.24 -4.02
N PHE A 3 -2.59 -1.53 -4.56
CA PHE A 3 -1.33 -1.06 -4.03
C PHE A 3 -0.37 -0.82 -5.19
N ASP A 4 0.59 0.07 -4.98
CA ASP A 4 1.64 0.36 -5.94
C ASP A 4 2.88 0.84 -5.19
N GLY A 5 4.03 0.29 -5.56
CA GLY A 5 5.33 0.70 -5.04
C GLY A 5 6.05 1.60 -6.03
N SER A 6 6.63 2.69 -5.53
CA SER A 6 7.47 3.55 -6.35
C SER A 6 8.87 3.67 -5.76
N PHE A 7 9.86 3.69 -6.64
CA PHE A 7 11.21 4.06 -6.30
C PHE A 7 11.78 5.00 -7.36
N THR A 8 12.48 6.02 -6.87
CA THR A 8 13.19 7.02 -7.67
C THR A 8 14.53 7.31 -7.02
N PHE A 9 15.40 8.02 -7.73
CA PHE A 9 16.66 8.52 -7.17
C PHE A 9 16.46 9.40 -5.91
N HIS A 10 15.32 10.09 -5.82
CA HIS A 10 15.01 11.00 -4.70
C HIS A 10 14.32 10.31 -3.53
N GLY A 11 13.99 9.02 -3.65
CA GLY A 11 13.36 8.24 -2.59
C GLY A 11 12.33 7.25 -3.11
N SER A 12 11.72 6.56 -2.16
CA SER A 12 10.74 5.50 -2.39
C SER A 12 9.43 5.75 -1.64
N GLY A 13 8.36 5.17 -2.14
CA GLY A 13 7.04 5.28 -1.56
C GLY A 13 6.18 4.06 -1.83
N ALA A 14 5.16 3.93 -1.00
CA ALA A 14 4.12 2.91 -1.07
C ALA A 14 2.76 3.59 -1.14
N GLY A 15 2.02 3.33 -2.21
CA GLY A 15 0.63 3.73 -2.39
C GLY A 15 -0.31 2.57 -2.07
N VAL A 16 -1.40 2.85 -1.37
CA VAL A 16 -2.45 1.88 -1.05
C VAL A 16 -3.81 2.54 -1.22
N VAL A 17 -4.75 1.84 -1.86
CA VAL A 17 -6.16 2.24 -1.92
C VAL A 17 -7.03 1.12 -1.37
N LEU A 18 -7.71 1.42 -0.26
CA LEU A 18 -8.77 0.57 0.27
C LEU A 18 -10.09 1.02 -0.34
N ILE A 19 -10.86 0.08 -0.88
CA ILE A 19 -12.20 0.36 -1.42
C ILE A 19 -13.20 -0.19 -0.41
N THR A 20 -14.11 0.66 0.08
CA THR A 20 -15.18 0.24 0.99
C THR A 20 -16.16 -0.69 0.27
N PRO A 21 -16.99 -1.46 0.98
CA PRO A 21 -18.07 -2.22 0.35
C PRO A 21 -19.02 -1.36 -0.50
N SER A 22 -19.16 -0.07 -0.18
CA SER A 22 -19.95 0.90 -0.94
C SER A 22 -19.25 1.40 -2.22
N GLY A 23 -17.99 1.05 -2.43
CA GLY A 23 -17.19 1.47 -3.59
C GLY A 23 -16.34 2.73 -3.35
N ASP A 24 -16.37 3.31 -2.16
CA ASP A 24 -15.63 4.54 -1.87
C ASP A 24 -14.12 4.25 -1.73
N PRO A 25 -13.25 4.99 -2.45
CA PRO A 25 -11.81 4.82 -2.31
C PRO A 25 -11.28 5.59 -1.09
N ILE A 26 -10.40 4.94 -0.35
CA ILE A 26 -9.66 5.52 0.77
C ILE A 26 -8.16 5.41 0.45
N PRO A 27 -7.58 6.42 -0.23
CA PRO A 27 -6.18 6.41 -0.61
C PRO A 27 -5.26 6.70 0.58
N GLN A 28 -4.10 6.06 0.60
CA GLN A 28 -3.04 6.23 1.59
C GLN A 28 -1.69 6.19 0.88
N ALA A 29 -0.74 7.02 1.31
CA ALA A 29 0.61 7.07 0.78
C ALA A 29 1.62 7.10 1.92
N PHE A 30 2.71 6.35 1.75
CA PHE A 30 3.75 6.18 2.77
C PHE A 30 5.12 6.40 2.14
N HIS A 31 5.98 7.14 2.83
CA HIS A 31 7.39 7.25 2.43
C HIS A 31 8.17 6.05 2.98
N LEU A 32 8.92 5.37 2.10
CA LEU A 32 9.80 4.29 2.49
C LEU A 32 11.18 4.88 2.81
N GLY A 33 11.43 5.12 4.09
CA GLY A 33 12.65 5.76 4.61
C GLY A 33 13.88 4.86 4.70
N PHE A 34 13.96 3.83 3.86
CA PHE A 34 15.07 2.88 3.81
C PHE A 34 15.44 2.55 2.36
N PRO A 35 16.66 2.05 2.11
CA PRO A 35 17.09 1.69 0.76
C PRO A 35 16.11 0.70 0.12
N CYS A 36 15.51 1.10 -0.99
CA CYS A 36 14.56 0.30 -1.76
C CYS A 36 15.02 0.13 -3.20
N THR A 37 14.52 -0.92 -3.84
CA THR A 37 14.41 -1.05 -5.30
C THR A 37 12.94 -0.94 -5.68
N ASN A 38 12.60 -0.86 -6.98
CA ASN A 38 11.20 -0.90 -7.43
C ASN A 38 10.46 -2.11 -6.85
N ASN A 39 11.04 -3.31 -6.94
CA ASN A 39 10.42 -4.52 -6.42
C ASN A 39 10.21 -4.47 -4.90
N ILE A 40 11.17 -3.94 -4.14
CA ILE A 40 11.02 -3.78 -2.69
C ILE A 40 9.87 -2.81 -2.40
N ALA A 41 9.79 -1.68 -3.10
CA ALA A 41 8.71 -0.72 -2.91
C ALA A 41 7.34 -1.35 -3.18
N GLU A 42 7.22 -2.20 -4.20
CA GLU A 42 5.97 -2.92 -4.54
C GLU A 42 5.56 -3.89 -3.43
N TYR A 43 6.50 -4.70 -2.93
CA TYR A 43 6.24 -5.60 -1.81
C TYR A 43 5.89 -4.83 -0.52
N GLU A 44 6.56 -3.71 -0.26
CA GLU A 44 6.30 -2.89 0.90
C GLU A 44 4.93 -2.19 0.82
N ALA A 45 4.48 -1.80 -0.37
CA ALA A 45 3.13 -1.30 -0.58
C ALA A 45 2.07 -2.36 -0.26
N LEU A 46 2.27 -3.60 -0.70
CA LEU A 46 1.38 -4.71 -0.36
C LEU A 46 1.36 -4.97 1.16
N ILE A 47 2.53 -5.10 1.79
CA ILE A 47 2.66 -5.37 3.24
C ILE A 47 2.01 -4.24 4.05
N THR A 48 2.27 -3.00 3.68
CA THR A 48 1.69 -1.83 4.35
C THR A 48 0.17 -1.82 4.21
N GLY A 49 -0.34 -2.15 3.02
CA GLY A 49 -1.77 -2.30 2.79
C GLY A 49 -2.43 -3.38 3.64
N MET A 50 -1.78 -4.55 3.79
CA MET A 50 -2.28 -5.62 4.67
C MET A 50 -2.27 -5.20 6.15
N LYS A 51 -1.20 -4.54 6.62
CA LYS A 51 -1.12 -4.01 7.99
C LYS A 51 -2.24 -2.99 8.26
N LEU A 52 -2.54 -2.14 7.27
CA LEU A 52 -3.62 -1.18 7.37
C LEU A 52 -5.00 -1.87 7.46
N ALA A 53 -5.23 -2.88 6.62
CA ALA A 53 -6.47 -3.66 6.66
C ALA A 53 -6.67 -4.36 8.02
N ILE A 54 -5.62 -4.95 8.59
CA ILE A 54 -5.65 -5.54 9.94
C ILE A 54 -5.96 -4.48 10.99
N LYS A 55 -5.29 -3.32 10.94
CA LYS A 55 -5.52 -2.20 11.87
C LYS A 55 -6.96 -1.69 11.83
N TRP A 56 -7.61 -1.75 10.67
CA TRP A 56 -9.01 -1.36 10.48
C TRP A 56 -9.99 -2.51 10.69
N ASN A 57 -9.52 -3.65 11.20
CA ASN A 57 -10.33 -4.83 11.46
C ASN A 57 -11.11 -5.32 10.23
N VAL A 58 -10.49 -5.24 9.05
CA VAL A 58 -11.03 -5.77 7.81
C VAL A 58 -10.83 -7.29 7.81
N HIS A 59 -11.93 -8.04 7.73
CA HIS A 59 -11.88 -9.51 7.79
C HIS A 59 -11.65 -10.17 6.43
N HIS A 60 -11.92 -9.48 5.32
CA HIS A 60 -11.75 -10.03 3.98
C HIS A 60 -11.11 -8.97 3.07
N VAL A 61 -9.96 -9.32 2.49
CA VAL A 61 -9.18 -8.44 1.63
C VAL A 61 -8.96 -9.15 0.30
N LYS A 62 -9.41 -8.52 -0.79
CA LYS A 62 -9.06 -8.93 -2.14
C LYS A 62 -7.98 -8.00 -2.67
N VAL A 63 -6.83 -8.56 -3.03
CA VAL A 63 -5.74 -7.85 -3.71
C VAL A 63 -6.07 -7.79 -5.20
N VAL A 64 -5.95 -6.61 -5.82
CA VAL A 64 -6.29 -6.36 -7.23
C VAL A 64 -5.21 -5.53 -7.90
#